data_AF-A0A2H0WPU8-F1
#
_entry.id   AF-A0A2H0WPU8-F1
#
_cell.length_a   1.000
_cell.length_b   1.000
_cell.length_c   1.000
_cell.angle_alpha   90.00
_cell.angle_beta   90.00
_cell.angle_gamma   90.00
#
_symmetry.space_group_name_H-M   'P 1'
#
loop_
_entity.id
_entity.type
_entity.pdbx_description
1 polymer ?
#
loop_
_entity_poly.entity_id
_entity_poly.type
_entity_poly.pdbx_seq_one_letter_code
_entity_poly.pdbx_strand_id
1 'polypeptide(L)' 'MDEDTVRELVKKLNTFPENVVREEYETIFLKALLESRWGKCLVFKGGTALRLAYQSLRFSEDLDFALIRKIDC' A
#
# COMPACT_ATOMS: atom_id res chain seq x y z
N MET A 1 -9.78 8.77 7.10
CA MET A 1 -10.95 8.04 6.60
C MET A 1 -11.96 7.90 7.73
N ASP A 2 -13.22 8.27 7.50
CA ASP A 2 -14.32 8.14 8.47
C ASP A 2 -15.05 6.78 8.33
N GLU A 3 -15.93 6.46 9.28
CA GLU A 3 -16.64 5.16 9.33
C GLU A 3 -17.57 4.93 8.13
N ASP A 4 -18.23 5.96 7.61
CA ASP A 4 -19.19 5.79 6.51
C ASP A 4 -18.45 5.47 5.21
N THR A 5 -17.31 6.13 4.97
CA THR A 5 -16.40 5.79 3.87
C THR A 5 -15.94 4.33 3.94
N VAL A 6 -15.57 3.83 5.13
CA VAL A 6 -15.16 2.42 5.30
C VAL A 6 -16.31 1.48 4.93
N ARG A 7 -17.53 1.76 5.41
CA ARG A 7 -18.71 0.92 5.13
C ARG A 7 -19.04 0.85 3.64
N GLU A 8 -18.94 1.97 2.92
CA GLU A 8 -19.15 2.02 1.47
C GLU A 8 -18.11 1.19 0.72
N LEU A 9 -16.83 1.33 1.08
CA LEU A 9 -15.73 0.59 0.44
C LEU A 9 -15.81 -0.92 0.73
N VAL A 10 -16.15 -1.31 1.96
CA VAL A 10 -16.37 -2.70 2.36
C VAL A 10 -17.43 -3.36 1.47
N LYS A 11 -18.56 -2.68 1.24
CA LYS A 11 -19.63 -3.16 0.36
C LYS A 11 -19.16 -3.23 -1.10
N LYS A 12 -18.51 -2.17 -1.59
CA LYS A 12 -18.08 -2.06 -2.99
C LYS A 12 -17.02 -3.10 -3.36
N LEU A 13 -16.08 -3.36 -2.47
CA LEU A 13 -14.96 -4.26 -2.68
C LEU A 13 -15.25 -5.70 -2.21
N ASN A 14 -16.42 -5.93 -1.59
CA ASN A 14 -16.82 -7.21 -1.01
C ASN A 14 -15.73 -7.81 -0.12
N THR A 15 -15.33 -7.05 0.90
CA THR A 15 -14.17 -7.35 1.74
C THR A 15 -14.46 -7.04 3.21
N PHE A 16 -13.46 -7.15 4.08
CA PHE A 16 -13.59 -6.80 5.49
C PHE A 16 -13.03 -5.39 5.78
N PRO A 17 -13.51 -4.69 6.82
CA PRO A 17 -13.04 -3.35 7.18
C PRO A 17 -11.53 -3.25 7.35
N GLU A 18 -10.89 -4.30 7.87
CA GLU A 18 -9.45 -4.36 8.11
C GLU A 18 -8.65 -4.20 6.81
N ASN A 19 -9.15 -4.78 5.71
CA ASN A 19 -8.50 -4.67 4.41
C ASN A 19 -8.56 -3.23 3.86
N VAL A 20 -9.70 -2.55 4.01
CA VAL A 20 -9.87 -1.16 3.58
C VAL A 20 -8.96 -0.22 4.39
N VAL A 21 -8.97 -0.40 5.71
CA VAL A 21 -8.13 0.40 6.61
C VAL A 21 -6.64 0.12 6.35
N ARG A 22 -6.27 -1.14 6.12
CA ARG A 22 -4.88 -1.51 5.81
C ARG A 22 -4.39 -0.86 4.53
N GLU A 23 -5.15 -0.91 3.44
CA GLU A 23 -4.75 -0.28 2.16
C GLU A 23 -4.51 1.22 2.30
N GLU A 24 -5.30 1.89 3.14
CA GLU A 24 -5.08 3.30 3.48
C GLU A 24 -3.74 3.50 4.21
N TYR A 25 -3.46 2.69 5.23
CA TYR A 25 -2.18 2.77 5.95
C TYR A 25 -0.97 2.39 5.09
N GLU A 26 -1.10 1.38 4.22
CA GLU A 26 -0.07 1.00 3.23
C GLU A 26 0.22 2.17 2.30
N THR A 27 -0.83 2.85 1.81
CA THR A 27 -0.69 4.03 0.94
C THR A 27 -0.03 5.19 1.66
N ILE A 28 -0.43 5.49 2.90
CA ILE A 28 0.17 6.54 3.74
C ILE A 28 1.66 6.24 3.99
N PHE A 29 1.98 5.00 4.37
CA PHE A 29 3.35 4.56 4.61
C PHE A 29 4.20 4.63 3.35
N LEU A 30 3.69 4.13 2.22
CA LEU A 30 4.38 4.19 0.92
C LEU A 30 4.69 5.62 0.52
N LYS A 31 3.73 6.54 0.69
CA LYS A 31 3.96 7.97 0.43
C LYS A 31 5.12 8.51 1.27
N ALA A 32 5.06 8.32 2.59
CA ALA A 32 6.09 8.82 3.49
C ALA A 32 7.48 8.21 3.20
N LEU A 33 7.55 6.90 2.93
CA LEU A 33 8.79 6.21 2.61
C LEU A 33 9.40 6.70 1.29
N LEU A 34 8.58 6.84 0.24
CA LEU A 34 9.06 7.24 -1.08
C LEU A 34 9.40 8.74 -1.16
N GLU A 35 8.78 9.59 -0.34
CA GLU A 35 9.14 11.00 -0.17
C GLU A 35 10.40 11.18 0.70
N SER A 36 10.82 10.17 1.46
CA SER A 36 12.02 10.21 2.28
C SER A 36 13.32 10.17 1.45
N ARG A 37 14.47 10.43 2.12
CA ARG A 37 15.81 10.28 1.52
C ARG A 37 16.08 8.88 0.94
N TRP A 38 15.36 7.86 1.41
CA TRP A 38 15.52 6.47 0.98
C TRP A 38 14.69 6.11 -0.26
N GLY A 39 13.66 6.89 -0.59
CA GLY A 39 12.74 6.58 -1.70
C GLY A 39 13.45 6.39 -3.04
N LYS A 40 14.47 7.21 -3.31
CA LYS A 40 15.31 7.11 -4.53
C LYS A 40 16.16 5.83 -4.63
N CYS A 41 16.27 5.08 -3.54
CA CYS A 41 17.03 3.83 -3.46
C CYS A 41 16.14 2.59 -3.60
N LEU A 42 14.82 2.75 -3.58
CA LEU A 42 13.86 1.66 -3.48
C LEU A 42 12.96 1.60 -4.73
N VAL A 43 12.57 0.39 -5.11
CA VAL A 43 11.48 0.12 -6.05
C VAL A 43 10.43 -0.72 -5.33
N PHE A 44 9.20 -0.21 -5.27
CA PHE A 44 8.05 -0.93 -4.72
C PHE A 44 7.61 -2.04 -5.69
N LYS A 45 7.41 -3.26 -5.18
CA LYS A 45 7.05 -4.44 -5.97
C LYS A 45 6.13 -5.38 -5.19
N GLY A 46 5.87 -6.56 -5.74
CA GLY A 46 5.18 -7.64 -5.04
C GLY A 46 3.65 -7.55 -5.08
N GLY A 47 3.00 -8.31 -4.20
CA GLY A 47 1.55 -8.50 -4.20
C GLY A 47 0.77 -7.21 -3.93
N THR A 48 1.24 -6.39 -2.99
CA THR A 48 0.59 -5.12 -2.67
C THR A 48 0.78 -4.08 -3.78
N ALA A 49 1.90 -4.11 -4.51
CA ALA A 49 2.06 -3.27 -5.71
C ALA A 49 1.06 -3.64 -6.81
N LEU A 50 0.83 -4.94 -7.04
CA LEU A 50 -0.22 -5.39 -7.97
C LEU A 50 -1.62 -4.97 -7.51
N ARG A 51 -1.88 -4.99 -6.21
CA ARG A 51 -3.16 -4.54 -5.64
C ARG A 51 -3.38 -3.05 -5.84
N LEU A 52 -2.46 -2.22 -5.33
CA LEU A 52 -2.64 -0.76 -5.29
C LEU A 52 -2.44 -0.08 -6.64
N ALA A 53 -1.46 -0.51 -7.45
CA ALA A 53 -1.13 0.15 -8.71
C ALA A 53 -1.81 -0.46 -9.93
N TYR A 54 -2.17 -1.76 -9.87
CA TYR A 54 -2.72 -2.51 -11.00
C TYR A 54 -4.10 -3.11 -10.73
N GLN A 55 -4.74 -2.74 -9.62
CA GLN A 55 -6.11 -3.15 -9.27
C GLN A 55 -6.32 -4.67 -9.22
N SER A 56 -5.30 -5.42 -8.77
CA SER A 56 -5.45 -6.86 -8.53
C SER A 56 -6.62 -7.15 -7.57
N LEU A 57 -7.37 -8.22 -7.83
CA LEU A 57 -8.51 -8.63 -7.00
C LEU A 57 -8.09 -9.18 -5.62
N ARG A 58 -6.83 -9.58 -5.46
CA ARG A 58 -6.32 -10.15 -4.21
C ARG A 58 -5.82 -9.04 -3.28
N PHE A 59 -6.37 -9.00 -2.07
CA PHE A 59 -5.80 -8.21 -0.96
C PHE A 59 -4.46 -8.78 -0.52
N SER A 60 -3.53 -7.91 -0.16
CA SER A 60 -2.17 -8.24 0.22
C SER A 60 -1.78 -7.45 1.46
N GLU A 61 -0.87 -7.97 2.26
CA GLU A 61 -0.49 -7.37 3.56
C GLU A 61 0.99 -6.96 3.62
N ASP A 62 1.82 -7.50 2.71
CA ASP A 62 3.26 -7.30 2.71
C ASP A 62 3.67 -6.18 1.74
N LEU A 63 4.52 -5.27 2.22
CA LEU A 63 5.16 -4.26 1.37
C LEU A 63 6.56 -4.75 0.95
N ASP A 64 6.67 -5.21 -0.30
CA ASP A 64 7.94 -5.67 -0.86
C ASP A 64 8.70 -4.55 -1.58
N PHE A 65 10.00 -4.46 -1.35
CA PHE A 65 10.88 -3.52 -2.04
C PHE A 65 12.10 -4.22 -2.62
N ALA A 66 12.57 -3.70 -3.75
CA ALA A 66 13.91 -3.98 -4.26
C ALA A 66 14.81 -2.77 -4.03
N LEU A 67 16.03 -3.03 -3.59
CA LEU A 67 17.06 -2.01 -3.48
C LEU A 67 17.73 -1.81 -4.84
N ILE A 68 17.68 -0.60 -5.39
CA ILE A 68 18.31 -0.24 -6.67
C ILE A 68 19.57 0.62 -6.50
N ARG A 69 19.78 1.17 -5.30
CA ARG A 69 20.98 1.93 -4.90
C ARG A 69 21.26 1.65 -3.44
N LYS A 70 22.52 1.72 -3.01
CA LYS A 70 22.85 1.57 -1.59
C LYS A 70 22.16 2.67 -0.77
N ILE A 71 21.67 2.32 0.41
CA ILE A 71 21.21 3.31 1.39
C ILE A 71 22.44 3.80 2.15
N ASP A 72 22.73 5.09 2.03
CA ASP A 72 23.72 5.75 2.86
C ASP A 72 23.03 6.18 4.16
N CYS A 73 23.38 5.52 5.27
CA CYS A 73 22.77 5.69 6.58
C CYS A 73 23.34 6.89 7.33
#